data_AF-A0A0A0B9A4-F1
#
_entry.id   AF-A0A0A0B9A4-F1
#
_cell.length_a   1.000
_cell.length_b   1.000
_cell.length_c   1.000
_cell.angle_alpha   90.00
_cell.angle_beta   90.00
_cell.angle_gamma   90.00
#
_symmetry.space_group_name_H-M   'P 1'
#
loop_
_entity.id
_entity.type
_entity.pdbx_description
1 polymer ?
#
loop_
_entity_poly.entity_id
_entity_poly.type
_entity_poly.pdbx_seq_one_letter_code
_entity_poly.pdbx_strand_id
1 'polypeptide(L)'
;EVRRDRAERVAPVLGERGRWLARHRTDWAPTVAPAPEPGDLGTYGTAAERRDHLLAVRRRDPAAARDLLLAADPSTLRGEERAQLYGVLADGLGPADEELLERALDDSRQDVRTAAAAMLRRLPGSEFASRAAARAVPLVRVERRRLRRVLVVDLPEVDPAQRDDRALPAAPSGTGARVWLLLHLVLATPLRTWEEALAATPDELVALPVADDLRGRLRARWLGAARDQADAAWARALLRDADPGERVALLPVLDVQERAEHVAAAVDALAEQGGRAALTHVDALLGTCPRPWPPVLAAAVLRWLARERSTDTWHADWALRTVAMRLPTDAATEEAVRTAGLARGVDDPWRARVLTVADTLHDRRHMTEELR
;
A
#
# COMPACT_ATOMS: atom_id res chain seq x y z
N GLU A 1 1.10 46.05 -10.86
CA GLU A 1 -0.24 45.57 -10.45
C GLU A 1 -0.84 44.53 -11.38
N VAL A 2 -1.04 44.80 -12.68
CA VAL A 2 -1.71 43.88 -13.64
C VAL A 2 -1.16 42.44 -13.68
N ARG A 3 0.15 42.25 -13.48
CA ARG A 3 0.78 40.91 -13.47
C ARG A 3 0.52 40.10 -12.19
N ARG A 4 0.38 40.77 -11.04
CA ARG A 4 0.06 40.13 -9.74
C ARG A 4 -1.40 39.67 -9.70
N ASP A 5 -2.29 40.50 -10.23
CA ASP A 5 -3.72 40.21 -10.39
C ASP A 5 -3.98 39.04 -11.37
N ARG A 6 -3.14 38.86 -12.40
CA ARG A 6 -3.18 37.67 -13.27
C ARG A 6 -2.65 36.42 -12.57
N ALA A 7 -1.59 36.55 -11.78
CA ALA A 7 -1.03 35.46 -10.99
C ALA A 7 -2.04 34.88 -9.98
N GLU A 8 -2.69 35.74 -9.19
CA GLU A 8 -3.70 35.32 -8.20
C GLU A 8 -4.90 34.62 -8.82
N ARG A 9 -5.31 35.00 -10.05
CA ARG A 9 -6.40 34.34 -10.79
C ARG A 9 -6.03 32.98 -11.38
N VAL A 10 -4.76 32.71 -11.60
CA VAL A 10 -4.28 31.46 -12.23
C VAL A 10 -3.83 30.43 -11.18
N ALA A 11 -3.44 30.86 -9.97
CA ALA A 11 -3.05 29.97 -8.88
C ALA A 11 -4.02 28.80 -8.60
N PRO A 12 -5.37 28.99 -8.62
CA PRO A 12 -6.31 27.90 -8.37
C PRO A 12 -6.34 26.81 -9.46
N VAL A 13 -5.86 27.12 -10.67
CA VAL A 13 -5.85 26.19 -11.81
C VAL A 13 -4.46 25.61 -12.09
N LEU A 14 -3.45 25.95 -11.29
CA LEU A 14 -2.12 25.36 -11.41
C LEU A 14 -2.09 23.95 -10.81
N GLY A 15 -1.98 22.95 -11.69
CA GLY A 15 -1.56 21.60 -11.30
C GLY A 15 -0.09 21.54 -10.88
N GLU A 16 0.39 20.36 -10.51
CA GLU A 16 1.73 20.11 -9.94
C GLU A 16 2.87 20.69 -10.79
N ARG A 17 2.83 20.51 -12.11
CA ARG A 17 3.80 21.09 -13.07
C ARG A 17 3.77 22.62 -13.12
N GLY A 18 2.59 23.23 -13.02
CA GLY A 18 2.43 24.69 -13.02
C GLY A 18 3.02 25.34 -11.77
N ARG A 19 2.84 24.70 -10.61
CA ARG A 19 3.46 25.11 -9.34
C ARG A 19 4.98 24.93 -9.36
N TRP A 20 5.48 23.84 -9.97
CA TRP A 20 6.93 23.63 -10.16
C TRP A 20 7.56 24.71 -11.06
N LEU A 21 6.93 25.05 -12.19
CA LEU A 21 7.36 26.11 -13.10
C LEU A 21 7.36 27.48 -12.42
N ALA A 22 6.35 27.76 -11.61
CA ALA A 22 6.23 29.03 -10.90
C ALA A 22 7.32 29.26 -9.83
N ARG A 23 7.91 28.18 -9.27
CA ARG A 23 9.06 28.28 -8.35
C ARG A 23 10.38 28.64 -9.04
N HIS A 24 10.50 28.39 -10.34
CA HIS A 24 11.72 28.63 -11.12
C HIS A 24 11.63 29.91 -11.97
N ARG A 25 10.49 30.61 -11.94
CA ARG A 25 10.23 31.82 -12.71
C ARG A 25 9.87 32.98 -11.79
N THR A 26 10.72 34.00 -11.74
CA THR A 26 10.56 35.18 -10.86
C THR A 26 9.27 35.95 -11.13
N ASP A 27 8.75 35.91 -12.37
CA ASP A 27 7.49 36.54 -12.76
C ASP A 27 6.24 35.75 -12.32
N TRP A 28 6.41 34.49 -11.90
CA TRP A 28 5.35 33.60 -11.45
C TRP A 28 5.49 33.24 -9.97
N ALA A 29 6.60 33.57 -9.31
CA ALA A 29 6.81 33.36 -7.87
C ALA A 29 5.63 33.82 -6.97
N PRO A 30 4.93 34.95 -7.24
CA PRO A 30 3.75 35.35 -6.45
C PRO A 30 2.52 34.44 -6.56
N THR A 31 2.49 33.50 -7.52
CA THR A 31 1.41 32.51 -7.68
C THR A 31 1.52 31.32 -6.73
N VAL A 32 2.67 31.16 -6.07
CA VAL A 32 2.95 30.05 -5.15
C VAL A 32 3.17 30.63 -3.77
N ALA A 33 2.37 30.22 -2.80
CA ALA A 33 2.58 30.60 -1.41
C ALA A 33 4.01 30.20 -0.96
N PRO A 34 4.73 31.07 -0.22
CA PRO A 34 6.04 30.71 0.33
C PRO A 34 5.90 29.47 1.22
N ALA A 35 6.94 28.64 1.29
CA ALA A 35 6.91 27.47 2.19
C ALA A 35 6.60 27.92 3.62
N PRO A 36 5.72 27.21 4.36
CA PRO A 36 5.48 27.51 5.77
C PRO A 36 6.78 27.33 6.56
N GLU A 37 7.09 28.32 7.39
CA GLU A 37 8.09 28.19 8.43
C GLU A 37 7.57 27.30 9.57
N PRO A 38 8.44 26.74 10.42
CA PRO A 38 8.03 26.03 11.63
C PRO A 38 7.07 26.88 12.48
N GLY A 39 5.87 26.37 12.75
CA GLY A 39 4.80 27.08 13.47
C GLY A 39 3.66 27.56 12.58
N ASP A 40 3.93 27.85 11.30
CA ASP A 40 2.93 28.38 10.35
C ASP A 40 2.20 27.29 9.57
N LEU A 41 2.57 26.02 9.77
CA LEU A 41 1.95 24.91 9.05
C LEU A 41 0.42 24.95 9.17
N GLY A 42 -0.12 25.28 10.34
CA GLY A 42 -1.56 25.28 10.58
C GLY A 42 -2.35 26.36 9.84
N THR A 43 -1.72 27.48 9.49
CA THR A 43 -2.35 28.62 8.80
C THR A 43 -2.02 28.65 7.30
N TYR A 44 -1.13 27.78 6.84
CA TYR A 44 -0.69 27.70 5.45
C TYR A 44 -1.78 27.19 4.51
N GLY A 45 -2.21 27.99 3.53
CA GLY A 45 -3.05 27.56 2.41
C GLY A 45 -4.31 26.77 2.78
N THR A 46 -4.71 25.85 1.91
CA THR A 46 -5.79 24.88 2.16
C THR A 46 -5.28 23.60 2.84
N ALA A 47 -6.18 22.79 3.42
CA ALA A 47 -5.80 21.51 4.05
C ALA A 47 -5.09 20.55 3.09
N ALA A 48 -5.53 20.50 1.83
CA ALA A 48 -4.87 19.71 0.79
C ALA A 48 -3.45 20.22 0.52
N GLU A 49 -3.27 21.55 0.45
CA GLU A 49 -1.96 22.16 0.22
C GLU A 49 -1.00 21.96 1.39
N ARG A 50 -1.49 21.96 2.64
CA ARG A 50 -0.69 21.61 3.82
C ARG A 50 -0.18 20.19 3.75
N ARG A 51 -1.07 19.23 3.47
CA ARG A 51 -0.71 17.82 3.35
C ARG A 51 0.29 17.59 2.22
N ASP A 52 0.02 18.15 1.04
CA ASP A 52 0.88 17.97 -0.13
C ASP A 52 2.24 18.67 0.06
N HIS A 53 2.25 19.83 0.73
CA HIS A 53 3.50 20.48 1.14
C HIS A 53 4.29 19.62 2.12
N LEU A 54 3.66 19.15 3.20
CA LEU A 54 4.32 18.31 4.20
C LEU A 54 4.87 17.03 3.57
N LEU A 55 4.14 16.39 2.65
CA LEU A 55 4.60 15.22 1.91
C LEU A 55 5.83 15.54 1.03
N ALA A 56 5.82 16.70 0.36
CA ALA A 56 6.97 17.13 -0.44
C ALA A 56 8.21 17.40 0.44
N VAL A 57 8.02 18.01 1.62
CA VAL A 57 9.11 18.18 2.60
C VAL A 57 9.58 16.82 3.10
N ARG A 58 8.67 15.92 3.50
CA ARG A 58 9.00 14.59 4.03
C ARG A 58 9.88 13.78 3.09
N ARG A 59 9.58 13.79 1.79
CA ARG A 59 10.37 13.09 0.76
C ARG A 59 11.80 13.64 0.60
N ARG A 60 12.03 14.90 0.96
CA ARG A 60 13.33 15.58 0.83
C ARG A 60 14.12 15.57 2.13
N ASP A 61 13.45 15.88 3.23
CA ASP A 61 14.01 16.02 4.57
C ASP A 61 12.98 15.51 5.61
N PRO A 62 13.12 14.25 6.04
CA PRO A 62 12.24 13.67 7.05
C PRO A 62 12.25 14.38 8.40
N ALA A 63 13.38 14.98 8.79
CA ALA A 63 13.50 15.69 10.05
C ALA A 63 12.76 17.02 9.99
N ALA A 64 12.93 17.80 8.92
CA ALA A 64 12.21 19.05 8.74
C ALA A 64 10.68 18.85 8.73
N ALA A 65 10.18 17.79 8.09
CA ALA A 65 8.75 17.46 8.12
C ALA A 65 8.24 17.15 9.54
N ARG A 66 9.05 16.45 10.35
CA ARG A 66 8.72 16.18 11.75
C ARG A 66 8.73 17.46 12.57
N ASP A 67 9.69 18.35 12.36
CA ASP A 67 9.80 19.63 13.06
C ASP A 67 8.62 20.56 12.72
N LEU A 68 8.15 20.56 11.47
CA LEU A 68 6.92 21.25 11.06
C LEU A 68 5.69 20.76 11.84
N LEU A 69 5.56 19.43 12.04
CA LEU A 69 4.46 18.86 12.82
C LEU A 69 4.58 19.17 14.32
N LEU A 70 5.79 19.13 14.87
CA LEU A 70 6.05 19.45 16.27
C LEU A 70 5.76 20.92 16.59
N ALA A 71 6.08 21.81 15.67
CA ALA A 71 5.89 23.25 15.84
C ALA A 71 4.45 23.70 15.55
N ALA A 72 3.66 22.93 14.80
CA ALA A 72 2.30 23.30 14.43
C ALA A 72 1.40 23.42 15.67
N ASP A 73 0.71 24.55 15.82
CA ASP A 73 -0.29 24.72 16.87
C ASP A 73 -1.51 23.82 16.59
N PRO A 74 -1.81 22.82 17.43
CA PRO A 74 -2.94 21.92 17.22
C PRO A 74 -4.29 22.64 17.19
N SER A 75 -4.41 23.84 17.78
CA SER A 75 -5.65 24.63 17.82
C SER A 75 -6.05 25.20 16.46
N THR A 76 -5.07 25.36 15.56
CA THR A 76 -5.27 25.91 14.22
C THR A 76 -5.73 24.85 13.20
N LEU A 77 -5.64 23.57 13.57
CA LEU A 77 -5.94 22.43 12.71
C LEU A 77 -7.13 21.65 13.24
N ARG A 78 -8.03 21.19 12.35
CA ARG A 78 -9.12 20.29 12.76
C ARG A 78 -8.57 18.88 13.04
N GLY A 79 -9.27 18.09 13.86
CA GLY A 79 -8.83 16.73 14.22
C GLY A 79 -8.58 15.83 13.02
N GLU A 80 -9.51 15.80 12.06
CA GLU A 80 -9.39 15.00 10.83
C GLU A 80 -8.16 15.42 10.02
N GLU A 81 -7.90 16.72 9.95
CA GLU A 81 -6.76 17.26 9.24
C GLU A 81 -5.45 16.91 9.93
N ARG A 82 -5.37 17.03 11.26
CA ARG A 82 -4.20 16.58 12.02
C ARG A 82 -3.92 15.11 11.77
N ALA A 83 -4.96 14.26 11.77
CA ALA A 83 -4.82 12.84 11.49
C ALA A 83 -4.24 12.58 10.08
N GLN A 84 -4.67 13.33 9.06
CA GLN A 84 -4.11 13.26 7.71
C GLN A 84 -2.64 13.69 7.65
N LEU A 85 -2.25 14.73 8.41
CA LEU A 85 -0.87 15.22 8.48
C LEU A 85 0.05 14.19 9.16
N TYR A 86 -0.36 13.56 10.27
CA TYR A 86 0.39 12.44 10.85
C TYR A 86 0.51 11.25 9.89
N GLY A 87 -0.52 11.00 9.07
CA GLY A 87 -0.49 9.99 8.02
C GLY A 87 0.61 10.21 6.97
N VAL A 88 1.11 11.43 6.78
CA VAL A 88 2.22 11.73 5.86
C VAL A 88 3.52 11.05 6.29
N LEU A 89 3.71 10.83 7.60
CA LEU A 89 4.90 10.16 8.14
C LEU A 89 5.07 8.72 7.62
N ALA A 90 4.01 8.12 7.07
CA ALA A 90 4.04 6.84 6.39
C ALA A 90 5.14 6.74 5.32
N ASP A 91 5.47 7.85 4.67
CA ASP A 91 6.53 7.97 3.67
C ASP A 91 7.88 8.11 4.40
N GLY A 92 8.73 7.09 4.31
CA GLY A 92 10.02 7.06 5.01
C GLY A 92 9.91 7.01 6.53
N LEU A 93 8.82 6.48 7.10
CA LEU A 93 8.62 6.30 8.53
C LEU A 93 9.85 5.65 9.20
N GLY A 94 10.30 6.18 10.33
CA GLY A 94 11.42 5.61 11.08
C GLY A 94 11.39 5.87 12.58
N PRO A 95 12.34 5.31 13.34
CA PRO A 95 12.39 5.42 14.80
C PRO A 95 12.42 6.86 15.33
N ALA A 96 13.00 7.80 14.56
CA ALA A 96 13.05 9.20 14.94
C ALA A 96 11.66 9.90 14.96
N ASP A 97 10.64 9.27 14.38
CA ASP A 97 9.26 9.77 14.41
C ASP A 97 8.48 9.28 15.64
N GLU A 98 9.02 8.31 16.38
CA GLU A 98 8.34 7.64 17.49
C GLU A 98 7.93 8.62 18.58
N GLU A 99 8.82 9.50 19.02
CA GLU A 99 8.52 10.45 20.10
C GLU A 99 7.37 11.41 19.73
N LEU A 100 7.31 11.85 18.47
CA LEU A 100 6.20 12.66 17.96
C LEU A 100 4.89 11.87 17.98
N LEU A 101 4.91 10.62 17.49
CA LEU A 101 3.73 9.77 17.42
C LEU A 101 3.23 9.34 18.81
N GLU A 102 4.15 9.05 19.74
CA GLU A 102 3.82 8.78 21.14
C GLU A 102 3.10 9.98 21.74
N ARG A 103 3.60 11.21 21.59
CA ARG A 103 2.86 12.41 22.05
C ARG A 103 1.47 12.53 21.42
N ALA A 104 1.32 12.17 20.15
CA ALA A 104 0.05 12.21 19.43
C ALA A 104 -1.00 11.19 19.95
N LEU A 105 -0.58 10.15 20.70
CA LEU A 105 -1.50 9.26 21.41
C LEU A 105 -2.28 9.96 22.53
N ASP A 106 -1.83 11.14 22.99
CA ASP A 106 -2.54 11.94 24.00
C ASP A 106 -3.41 13.05 23.39
N ASP A 107 -3.54 13.10 22.06
CA ASP A 107 -4.38 14.10 21.40
C ASP A 107 -5.86 13.93 21.84
N SER A 108 -6.52 15.06 22.09
CA SER A 108 -7.95 15.14 22.41
C SER A 108 -8.85 14.42 21.40
N ARG A 109 -8.44 14.33 20.13
CA ARG A 109 -9.23 13.79 19.03
C ARG A 109 -8.86 12.34 18.73
N GLN A 110 -9.89 11.49 18.65
CA GLN A 110 -9.72 10.04 18.46
C GLN A 110 -9.10 9.68 17.10
N ASP A 111 -9.43 10.43 16.05
CA ASP A 111 -8.85 10.29 14.71
C ASP A 111 -7.33 10.44 14.72
N VAL A 112 -6.80 11.44 15.44
CA VAL A 112 -5.37 11.68 15.61
C VAL A 112 -4.71 10.53 16.36
N ARG A 113 -5.26 10.11 17.50
CA ARG A 113 -4.72 8.96 18.26
C ARG A 113 -4.70 7.68 17.42
N THR A 114 -5.76 7.44 16.65
CA THR A 114 -5.86 6.28 15.75
C THR A 114 -4.79 6.34 14.65
N ALA A 115 -4.58 7.51 14.04
CA ALA A 115 -3.54 7.71 13.02
C ALA A 115 -2.13 7.51 13.60
N ALA A 116 -1.89 8.02 14.81
CA ALA A 116 -0.62 7.84 15.51
C ALA A 116 -0.33 6.37 15.83
N ALA A 117 -1.30 5.65 16.41
CA ALA A 117 -1.20 4.21 16.67
C ALA A 117 -0.98 3.40 15.39
N ALA A 118 -1.59 3.82 14.27
CA ALA A 118 -1.39 3.18 12.97
C ALA A 118 0.03 3.35 12.41
N MET A 119 0.70 4.47 12.71
CA MET A 119 2.12 4.64 12.35
C MET A 119 3.02 3.89 13.33
N LEU A 120 2.78 3.98 14.64
CA LEU A 120 3.61 3.31 15.65
C LEU A 120 3.69 1.79 15.45
N ARG A 121 2.58 1.12 15.09
CA ARG A 121 2.62 -0.33 14.83
C ARG A 121 3.44 -0.74 13.59
N ARG A 122 3.76 0.20 12.69
CA ARG A 122 4.67 -0.02 11.56
C ARG A 122 6.14 0.10 11.96
N LEU A 123 6.41 0.42 13.23
CA LEU A 123 7.72 0.44 13.85
C LEU A 123 7.80 -0.73 14.85
N PRO A 124 8.28 -1.92 14.44
CA PRO A 124 8.38 -3.10 15.31
C PRO A 124 9.20 -2.87 16.57
N GLY A 125 10.17 -1.95 16.51
CA GLY A 125 11.01 -1.56 17.64
C GLY A 125 10.41 -0.49 18.56
N SER A 126 9.19 -0.02 18.31
CA SER A 126 8.57 1.01 19.14
C SER A 126 8.15 0.49 20.51
N GLU A 127 8.12 1.38 21.50
CA GLU A 127 7.57 1.12 22.81
C GLU A 127 6.08 0.75 22.73
N PHE A 128 5.32 1.36 21.82
CA PHE A 128 3.94 1.00 21.54
C PHE A 128 3.79 -0.48 21.12
N ALA A 129 4.61 -0.94 20.17
CA ALA A 129 4.59 -2.32 19.71
C ALA A 129 5.03 -3.29 20.82
N SER A 130 5.99 -2.88 21.65
CA SER A 130 6.47 -3.65 22.82
C SER A 130 5.38 -3.79 23.89
N ARG A 131 4.64 -2.72 24.22
CA ARG A 131 3.49 -2.76 25.14
C ARG A 131 2.36 -3.63 24.60
N ALA A 132 2.08 -3.54 23.29
CA ALA A 132 1.09 -4.39 22.64
C ALA A 132 1.48 -5.87 22.74
N ALA A 133 2.74 -6.21 22.45
CA ALA A 133 3.27 -7.56 22.56
C ALA A 133 3.19 -8.12 23.98
N ALA A 134 3.59 -7.33 24.99
CA ALA A 134 3.53 -7.73 26.39
C ALA A 134 2.10 -8.09 26.85
N ARG A 135 1.07 -7.47 26.26
CA ARG A 135 -0.33 -7.78 26.52
C ARG A 135 -0.86 -8.92 25.65
N ALA A 136 -0.42 -9.03 24.41
CA ALA A 136 -0.95 -10.00 23.45
C ALA A 136 -0.40 -11.41 23.68
N VAL A 137 0.90 -11.54 23.95
CA VAL A 137 1.59 -12.83 24.08
C VAL A 137 0.97 -13.73 25.14
N PRO A 138 0.68 -13.27 26.38
CA PRO A 138 0.08 -14.12 27.40
C PRO A 138 -1.31 -14.66 27.05
N LEU A 139 -2.01 -14.02 26.10
CA LEU A 139 -3.37 -14.39 25.69
C LEU A 139 -3.38 -15.50 24.64
N VAL A 140 -2.25 -15.78 23.99
CA VAL A 140 -2.18 -16.72 22.88
C VAL A 140 -1.24 -17.86 23.27
N ARG A 141 -1.75 -19.09 23.27
CA ARG A 141 -0.95 -20.27 23.58
C ARG A 141 -1.23 -21.40 22.60
N VAL A 142 -0.24 -22.27 22.41
CA VAL A 142 -0.40 -23.51 21.67
C VAL A 142 -0.72 -24.63 22.64
N GLU A 143 -1.89 -25.24 22.51
CA GLU A 143 -2.29 -26.43 23.28
C GLU A 143 -2.26 -27.68 22.40
N ARG A 144 -1.98 -28.84 23.01
CA ARG A 144 -2.19 -30.13 22.36
C ARG A 144 -3.57 -30.67 22.72
N ARG A 145 -4.48 -30.70 21.73
CA ARG A 145 -5.80 -31.33 21.88
C ARG A 145 -5.84 -32.63 21.08
N ARG A 146 -5.84 -33.76 21.79
CA ARG A 146 -5.70 -35.11 21.22
C ARG A 146 -4.39 -35.24 20.41
N LEU A 147 -4.49 -35.42 19.10
CA LEU A 147 -3.37 -35.56 18.17
C LEU A 147 -3.03 -34.26 17.42
N ARG A 148 -3.75 -33.16 17.66
CA ARG A 148 -3.54 -31.88 16.96
C ARG A 148 -3.06 -30.79 17.90
N ARG A 149 -2.14 -29.96 17.43
CA ARG A 149 -1.83 -28.66 18.04
C ARG A 149 -2.94 -27.67 17.64
N VAL A 150 -3.36 -26.82 18.57
CA VAL A 150 -4.35 -25.77 18.33
C VAL A 150 -3.90 -24.48 18.99
N LEU A 151 -4.25 -23.35 18.39
CA LEU A 151 -4.07 -22.04 19.00
C LEU A 151 -5.28 -21.75 19.90
N VAL A 152 -5.03 -21.51 21.17
CA VAL A 152 -6.03 -21.09 22.14
C VAL A 152 -5.78 -19.63 22.47
N VAL A 153 -6.84 -18.85 22.39
CA VAL A 153 -6.78 -17.39 22.53
C VAL A 153 -7.78 -16.95 23.58
N ASP A 154 -7.26 -16.32 24.63
CA ASP A 154 -8.06 -15.66 25.65
C ASP A 154 -8.33 -14.19 25.26
N LEU A 155 -9.34 -13.59 25.88
CA LEU A 155 -9.73 -12.21 25.59
C LEU A 155 -9.14 -11.25 26.63
N PRO A 156 -8.53 -10.14 26.22
CA PRO A 156 -8.02 -9.13 27.14
C PRO A 156 -9.17 -8.47 27.90
N GLU A 157 -8.86 -7.89 29.05
CA GLU A 157 -9.70 -6.88 29.69
C GLU A 157 -9.49 -5.53 29.00
N VAL A 158 -10.59 -4.79 28.83
CA VAL A 158 -10.57 -3.47 28.21
C VAL A 158 -10.51 -2.42 29.31
N ASP A 159 -9.52 -1.53 29.24
CA ASP A 159 -9.40 -0.40 30.16
C ASP A 159 -9.43 0.92 29.39
N PRO A 160 -10.57 1.63 29.36
CA PRO A 160 -10.66 2.95 28.71
C PRO A 160 -9.74 4.02 29.35
N ALA A 161 -9.20 3.79 30.55
CA ALA A 161 -8.19 4.67 31.13
C ALA A 161 -6.80 4.43 30.53
N GLN A 162 -6.54 3.24 29.99
CA GLN A 162 -5.27 2.90 29.36
C GLN A 162 -5.07 3.68 28.06
N ARG A 163 -3.92 4.31 27.94
CA ARG A 163 -3.54 5.21 26.84
C ARG A 163 -3.71 4.56 25.46
N ASP A 164 -3.15 3.37 25.28
CA ASP A 164 -3.20 2.65 24.00
C ASP A 164 -4.63 2.21 23.63
N ASP A 165 -5.46 1.87 24.62
CA ASP A 165 -6.87 1.48 24.42
C ASP A 165 -7.73 2.69 24.00
N ARG A 166 -7.37 3.91 24.42
CA ARG A 166 -8.04 5.15 23.96
C ARG A 166 -7.75 5.48 22.49
N ALA A 167 -6.69 4.91 21.92
CA ALA A 167 -6.34 5.04 20.51
C ALA A 167 -7.10 4.03 19.62
N LEU A 168 -7.84 3.10 20.23
CA LEU A 168 -8.64 2.10 19.54
C LEU A 168 -9.80 2.77 18.79
N PRO A 169 -9.93 2.58 17.46
CA PRO A 169 -11.07 3.08 16.74
C PRO A 169 -12.37 2.39 17.18
N ALA A 170 -13.52 2.93 16.78
CA ALA A 170 -14.81 2.32 17.09
C ALA A 170 -14.87 0.88 16.52
N ALA A 171 -15.32 -0.06 17.35
CA ALA A 171 -15.46 -1.45 16.93
C ALA A 171 -16.54 -1.56 15.83
N PRO A 172 -16.31 -2.36 14.76
CA PRO A 172 -17.34 -2.66 13.79
C PRO A 172 -18.55 -3.34 14.44
N SER A 173 -19.75 -3.10 13.89
CA SER A 173 -20.98 -3.77 14.33
C SER A 173 -20.79 -5.28 14.43
N GLY A 174 -21.25 -5.87 15.53
CA GLY A 174 -21.11 -7.31 15.79
C GLY A 174 -19.72 -7.77 16.26
N THR A 175 -18.80 -6.85 16.58
CA THR A 175 -17.51 -7.18 17.21
C THR A 175 -17.48 -6.64 18.64
N GLY A 176 -17.42 -7.54 19.64
CA GLY A 176 -17.33 -7.14 21.05
C GLY A 176 -16.01 -6.44 21.39
N ALA A 177 -16.03 -5.52 22.36
CA ALA A 177 -14.90 -4.67 22.70
C ALA A 177 -13.61 -5.45 23.04
N ARG A 178 -13.72 -6.57 23.76
CA ARG A 178 -12.57 -7.42 24.12
C ARG A 178 -11.95 -8.11 22.90
N VAL A 179 -12.77 -8.62 21.99
CA VAL A 179 -12.30 -9.19 20.71
C VAL A 179 -11.67 -8.09 19.86
N TRP A 180 -12.26 -6.90 19.83
CA TRP A 180 -11.71 -5.78 19.08
C TRP A 180 -10.33 -5.36 19.59
N LEU A 181 -10.17 -5.25 20.91
CA LEU A 181 -8.89 -4.98 21.55
C LEU A 181 -7.86 -6.08 21.24
N LEU A 182 -8.23 -7.36 21.37
CA LEU A 182 -7.37 -8.49 21.01
C LEU A 182 -6.84 -8.35 19.58
N LEU A 183 -7.71 -8.07 18.61
CA LEU A 183 -7.31 -7.95 17.21
C LEU A 183 -6.34 -6.78 16.97
N HIS A 184 -6.50 -5.68 17.70
CA HIS A 184 -5.57 -4.55 17.63
C HIS A 184 -4.24 -4.83 18.31
N LEU A 185 -4.24 -5.54 19.44
CA LEU A 185 -3.02 -6.01 20.09
C LEU A 185 -2.24 -6.95 19.15
N VAL A 186 -2.93 -7.90 18.51
CA VAL A 186 -2.30 -8.82 17.55
C VAL A 186 -1.74 -8.09 16.34
N LEU A 187 -2.47 -7.11 15.79
CA LEU A 187 -2.02 -6.29 14.67
C LEU A 187 -0.79 -5.44 15.03
N ALA A 188 -0.71 -4.96 16.27
CA ALA A 188 0.39 -4.11 16.75
C ALA A 188 1.61 -4.88 17.27
N THR A 189 1.48 -6.18 17.51
CA THR A 189 2.57 -7.02 18.02
C THR A 189 3.59 -7.28 16.89
N PRO A 190 4.90 -7.06 17.12
CA PRO A 190 5.94 -7.44 16.17
C PRO A 190 5.82 -8.92 15.81
N LEU A 191 5.87 -9.24 14.51
CA LEU A 191 5.57 -10.60 14.04
C LEU A 191 6.54 -11.64 14.58
N ARG A 192 7.83 -11.27 14.64
CA ARG A 192 8.90 -12.09 15.23
C ARG A 192 8.62 -12.52 16.67
N THR A 193 7.90 -11.70 17.45
CA THR A 193 7.54 -12.04 18.83
C THR A 193 6.66 -13.29 18.90
N TRP A 194 5.80 -13.53 17.91
CA TRP A 194 4.96 -14.73 17.87
C TRP A 194 5.79 -16.00 17.63
N GLU A 195 6.79 -15.92 16.75
CA GLU A 195 7.68 -17.05 16.46
C GLU A 195 8.49 -17.44 17.71
N GLU A 196 9.03 -16.44 18.42
CA GLU A 196 9.80 -16.64 19.64
C GLU A 196 8.92 -17.16 20.78
N ALA A 197 7.77 -16.53 21.03
CA ALA A 197 6.89 -16.88 22.15
C ALA A 197 6.22 -18.25 21.99
N LEU A 198 5.90 -18.64 20.75
CA LEU A 198 5.19 -19.89 20.46
C LEU A 198 6.11 -21.00 19.93
N ALA A 199 7.41 -20.71 19.80
CA ALA A 199 8.45 -21.61 19.27
C ALA A 199 8.00 -22.32 17.98
N ALA A 200 7.53 -21.53 17.01
CA ALA A 200 6.94 -22.03 15.77
C ALA A 200 7.23 -21.07 14.61
N THR A 201 7.38 -21.63 13.41
CA THR A 201 7.60 -20.83 12.20
C THR A 201 6.31 -20.12 11.75
N PRO A 202 6.39 -19.09 10.89
CA PRO A 202 5.20 -18.42 10.36
C PRO A 202 4.22 -19.39 9.68
N ASP A 203 4.75 -20.35 8.94
CA ASP A 203 3.97 -21.40 8.26
C ASP A 203 3.20 -22.28 9.25
N GLU A 204 3.86 -22.70 10.32
CA GLU A 204 3.22 -23.50 11.35
C GLU A 204 2.13 -22.71 12.07
N LEU A 205 2.40 -21.44 12.41
CA LEU A 205 1.47 -20.58 13.13
C LEU A 205 0.20 -20.29 12.32
N VAL A 206 0.35 -19.94 11.04
CA VAL A 206 -0.79 -19.66 10.14
C VAL A 206 -1.64 -20.93 9.92
N ALA A 207 -1.02 -22.12 9.94
CA ALA A 207 -1.71 -23.39 9.76
C ALA A 207 -2.40 -23.92 11.04
N LEU A 208 -2.11 -23.36 12.22
CA LEU A 208 -2.71 -23.83 13.48
C LEU A 208 -4.22 -23.61 13.48
N PRO A 209 -5.03 -24.64 13.80
CA PRO A 209 -6.44 -24.47 14.03
C PRO A 209 -6.68 -23.54 15.23
N VAL A 210 -7.49 -22.52 14.99
CA VAL A 210 -8.09 -21.64 16.02
C VAL A 210 -9.60 -21.88 16.04
N ALA A 211 -10.28 -21.52 17.13
CA ALA A 211 -11.74 -21.40 17.15
C ALA A 211 -12.22 -20.61 15.91
N ASP A 212 -13.22 -21.15 15.21
CA ASP A 212 -13.53 -20.72 13.83
C ASP A 212 -13.99 -19.24 13.76
N ASP A 213 -14.57 -18.71 14.84
CA ASP A 213 -14.97 -17.30 14.95
C ASP A 213 -13.77 -16.32 15.01
N LEU A 214 -12.59 -16.80 15.46
CA LEU A 214 -11.37 -16.02 15.56
C LEU A 214 -10.35 -16.31 14.45
N ARG A 215 -10.35 -17.48 13.82
CA ARG A 215 -9.32 -17.86 12.83
C ARG A 215 -9.15 -16.83 11.71
N GLY A 216 -10.22 -16.51 10.99
CA GLY A 216 -10.17 -15.54 9.89
C GLY A 216 -9.82 -14.13 10.39
N ARG A 217 -10.26 -13.79 11.60
CA ARG A 217 -9.98 -12.47 12.21
C ARG A 217 -8.51 -12.32 12.57
N LEU A 218 -7.89 -13.32 13.20
CA LEU A 218 -6.47 -13.32 13.55
C LEU A 218 -5.59 -13.33 12.30
N ARG A 219 -5.93 -14.17 11.32
CA ARG A 219 -5.25 -14.20 10.02
C ARG A 219 -5.23 -12.82 9.37
N ALA A 220 -6.37 -12.12 9.35
CA ALA A 220 -6.43 -10.76 8.83
C ALA A 220 -5.53 -9.77 9.59
N ARG A 221 -5.29 -9.97 10.89
CA ARG A 221 -4.37 -9.14 11.68
C ARG A 221 -2.91 -9.47 11.43
N TRP A 222 -2.55 -10.74 11.31
CA TRP A 222 -1.20 -11.12 10.87
C TRP A 222 -0.90 -10.65 9.44
N LEU A 223 -1.88 -10.68 8.54
CA LEU A 223 -1.76 -10.09 7.20
C LEU A 223 -1.51 -8.58 7.27
N GLY A 224 -2.29 -7.86 8.07
CA GLY A 224 -2.07 -6.43 8.30
C GLY A 224 -0.67 -6.15 8.87
N ALA A 225 -0.24 -6.93 9.87
CA ALA A 225 1.07 -6.81 10.49
C ALA A 225 2.21 -7.10 9.49
N ALA A 226 2.08 -8.14 8.65
CA ALA A 226 3.08 -8.47 7.62
C ALA A 226 3.28 -7.32 6.63
N ARG A 227 2.18 -6.62 6.29
CA ARG A 227 2.25 -5.42 5.44
C ARG A 227 2.86 -4.23 6.17
N ASP A 228 2.41 -3.97 7.38
CA ASP A 228 2.82 -2.82 8.19
C ASP A 228 4.32 -2.89 8.54
N GLN A 229 4.83 -4.10 8.77
CA GLN A 229 6.21 -4.39 9.17
C GLN A 229 7.12 -4.80 7.98
N ALA A 230 6.56 -4.90 6.77
CA ALA A 230 7.24 -5.40 5.57
C ALA A 230 7.91 -6.78 5.76
N ASP A 231 7.24 -7.69 6.47
CA ASP A 231 7.77 -9.02 6.80
C ASP A 231 7.49 -10.04 5.68
N ALA A 232 8.53 -10.34 4.89
CA ALA A 232 8.44 -11.26 3.77
C ALA A 232 8.21 -12.72 4.19
N ALA A 233 8.69 -13.15 5.36
CA ALA A 233 8.52 -14.53 5.81
C ALA A 233 7.06 -14.83 6.14
N TRP A 234 6.42 -13.92 6.88
CA TRP A 234 4.99 -13.99 7.17
C TRP A 234 4.12 -13.79 5.93
N ALA A 235 4.50 -12.87 5.03
CA ALA A 235 3.79 -12.70 3.77
C ALA A 235 3.74 -13.99 2.96
N ARG A 236 4.88 -14.71 2.82
CA ARG A 236 4.94 -16.01 2.14
C ARG A 236 4.04 -17.07 2.78
N ALA A 237 4.07 -17.18 4.10
CA ALA A 237 3.24 -18.13 4.83
C ALA A 237 1.74 -17.87 4.61
N LEU A 238 1.34 -16.60 4.69
CA LEU A 238 -0.04 -16.18 4.46
C LEU A 238 -0.47 -16.38 2.99
N LEU A 239 0.42 -16.17 2.02
CA LEU A 239 0.11 -16.28 0.59
C LEU A 239 -0.34 -17.68 0.12
N ARG A 240 -0.03 -18.75 0.87
CA ARG A 240 -0.37 -20.13 0.48
C ARG A 240 -1.87 -20.34 0.28
N ASP A 241 -2.66 -19.85 1.24
CA ASP A 241 -4.13 -19.96 1.24
C ASP A 241 -4.81 -18.59 1.00
N ALA A 242 -4.05 -17.63 0.46
CA ALA A 242 -4.55 -16.28 0.26
C ALA A 242 -5.59 -16.21 -0.86
N ASP A 243 -6.71 -15.55 -0.53
CA ASP A 243 -7.70 -15.16 -1.53
C ASP A 243 -7.14 -14.07 -2.46
N PRO A 244 -7.84 -13.78 -3.57
CA PRO A 244 -7.48 -12.70 -4.48
C PRO A 244 -7.14 -11.34 -3.85
N GLY A 245 -7.96 -10.85 -2.93
CA GLY A 245 -7.73 -9.56 -2.26
C GLY A 245 -6.51 -9.60 -1.34
N GLU A 246 -6.35 -10.70 -0.60
CA GLU A 246 -5.19 -10.94 0.27
C GLU A 246 -3.87 -10.97 -0.55
N ARG A 247 -3.87 -11.57 -1.74
CA ARG A 247 -2.70 -11.60 -2.63
C ARG A 247 -2.28 -10.20 -3.08
N VAL A 248 -3.22 -9.39 -3.57
CA VAL A 248 -2.94 -8.00 -4.00
C VAL A 248 -2.33 -7.20 -2.85
N ALA A 249 -2.77 -7.46 -1.63
CA ALA A 249 -2.31 -6.79 -0.42
C ALA A 249 -0.90 -7.24 0.02
N LEU A 250 -0.56 -8.53 -0.11
CA LEU A 250 0.69 -9.11 0.40
C LEU A 250 1.84 -9.11 -0.61
N LEU A 251 1.57 -9.25 -1.91
CA LEU A 251 2.61 -9.31 -2.92
C LEU A 251 3.57 -8.10 -2.94
N PRO A 252 3.14 -6.85 -2.67
CA PRO A 252 4.05 -5.72 -2.54
C PRO A 252 5.07 -5.81 -1.39
N VAL A 253 4.86 -6.72 -0.42
CA VAL A 253 5.80 -6.96 0.68
C VAL A 253 7.02 -7.78 0.23
N LEU A 254 6.84 -8.63 -0.79
CA LEU A 254 7.91 -9.44 -1.35
C LEU A 254 8.84 -8.59 -2.23
N ASP A 255 10.04 -9.10 -2.47
CA ASP A 255 10.94 -8.46 -3.42
C ASP A 255 10.37 -8.45 -4.84
N VAL A 256 10.96 -7.62 -5.70
CA VAL A 256 10.47 -7.42 -7.08
C VAL A 256 10.38 -8.72 -7.87
N GLN A 257 11.35 -9.61 -7.69
CA GLN A 257 11.48 -10.82 -8.49
C GLN A 257 10.46 -11.87 -8.05
N GLU A 258 10.40 -12.18 -6.75
CA GLU A 258 9.45 -13.14 -6.19
C GLU A 258 8.00 -12.70 -6.41
N ARG A 259 7.71 -11.40 -6.22
CA ARG A 259 6.41 -10.81 -6.58
C ARG A 259 6.08 -11.07 -8.05
N ALA A 260 7.02 -10.83 -8.96
CA ALA A 260 6.80 -11.01 -10.40
C ALA A 260 6.56 -12.47 -10.76
N GLU A 261 7.22 -13.42 -10.08
CA GLU A 261 6.99 -14.86 -10.25
C GLU A 261 5.57 -15.26 -9.82
N HIS A 262 5.09 -14.76 -8.68
CA HIS A 262 3.72 -15.00 -8.25
C HIS A 262 2.67 -14.43 -9.23
N VAL A 263 2.87 -13.21 -9.72
CA VAL A 263 1.96 -12.61 -10.70
C VAL A 263 2.04 -13.34 -12.04
N ALA A 264 3.23 -13.75 -12.48
CA ALA A 264 3.42 -14.54 -13.69
C ALA A 264 2.68 -15.88 -13.62
N ALA A 265 2.78 -16.60 -12.49
CA ALA A 265 2.06 -17.84 -12.27
C ALA A 265 0.53 -17.65 -12.30
N ALA A 266 0.02 -16.53 -11.76
CA ALA A 266 -1.40 -16.21 -11.83
C ALA A 266 -1.85 -15.90 -13.28
N VAL A 267 -1.02 -15.22 -14.08
CA VAL A 267 -1.27 -14.96 -15.50
C VAL A 267 -1.27 -16.26 -16.31
N ASP A 268 -0.32 -17.16 -16.07
CA ASP A 268 -0.27 -18.46 -16.74
C ASP A 268 -1.49 -19.32 -16.36
N ALA A 269 -1.88 -19.36 -15.08
CA ALA A 269 -3.08 -20.08 -14.63
C ALA A 269 -4.37 -19.52 -15.25
N LEU A 270 -4.48 -18.20 -15.41
CA LEU A 270 -5.57 -17.56 -16.14
C LEU A 270 -5.61 -18.03 -17.59
N ALA A 271 -4.46 -18.10 -18.27
CA ALA A 271 -4.37 -18.55 -19.66
C ALA A 271 -4.84 -20.00 -19.86
N GLU A 272 -4.78 -20.82 -18.82
CA GLU A 272 -5.25 -22.21 -18.84
C GLU A 272 -6.75 -22.34 -18.51
N GLN A 273 -7.25 -21.59 -17.53
CA GLN A 273 -8.60 -21.76 -16.98
C GLN A 273 -9.66 -20.88 -17.66
N GLY A 274 -9.26 -19.72 -18.19
CA GLY A 274 -10.15 -18.74 -18.80
C GLY A 274 -11.18 -18.13 -17.84
N GLY A 275 -11.89 -17.09 -18.30
CA GLY A 275 -13.06 -16.54 -17.62
C GLY A 275 -12.90 -15.12 -17.05
N ARG A 276 -14.04 -14.41 -16.97
CA ARG A 276 -14.10 -12.97 -16.65
C ARG A 276 -13.72 -12.62 -15.21
N ALA A 277 -14.11 -13.43 -14.22
CA ALA A 277 -13.75 -13.20 -12.83
C ALA A 277 -12.23 -13.30 -12.60
N ALA A 278 -11.55 -14.17 -13.36
CA ALA A 278 -10.11 -14.32 -13.29
C ALA A 278 -9.37 -13.11 -13.89
N LEU A 279 -9.91 -12.45 -14.92
CA LEU A 279 -9.32 -11.26 -15.54
C LEU A 279 -9.28 -10.04 -14.60
N THR A 280 -10.37 -9.75 -13.87
CA THR A 280 -10.41 -8.61 -12.93
C THR A 280 -9.40 -8.78 -11.80
N HIS A 281 -9.19 -10.01 -11.34
CA HIS A 281 -8.20 -10.27 -10.30
C HIS A 281 -6.76 -10.14 -10.83
N VAL A 282 -6.49 -10.68 -12.02
CA VAL A 282 -5.17 -10.60 -12.65
C VAL A 282 -4.77 -9.16 -12.93
N ASP A 283 -5.70 -8.30 -13.31
CA ASP A 283 -5.45 -6.86 -13.39
C ASP A 283 -4.87 -6.30 -12.07
N ALA A 284 -5.60 -6.47 -10.97
CA ALA A 284 -5.16 -5.94 -9.69
C ALA A 284 -3.76 -6.46 -9.30
N LEU A 285 -3.46 -7.73 -9.62
CA LEU A 285 -2.14 -8.33 -9.43
C LEU A 285 -1.05 -7.71 -10.33
N LEU A 286 -1.33 -7.54 -11.63
CA LEU A 286 -0.45 -6.86 -12.59
C LEU A 286 -0.11 -5.43 -12.15
N GLY A 287 -1.08 -4.79 -11.48
CA GLY A 287 -0.96 -3.50 -10.82
C GLY A 287 0.17 -3.43 -9.79
N THR A 288 0.46 -4.53 -9.09
CA THR A 288 1.42 -4.60 -7.98
C THR A 288 2.88 -4.61 -8.42
N CYS A 289 3.19 -5.01 -9.65
CA CYS A 289 4.57 -5.08 -10.15
C CYS A 289 5.08 -3.72 -10.65
N PRO A 290 6.39 -3.44 -10.49
CA PRO A 290 7.00 -2.19 -10.96
C PRO A 290 7.00 -2.10 -12.49
N ARG A 291 7.30 -0.90 -13.00
CA ARG A 291 7.45 -0.63 -14.43
C ARG A 291 8.91 -0.34 -14.76
N PRO A 292 9.45 -0.84 -15.90
CA PRO A 292 8.85 -1.87 -16.74
C PRO A 292 8.71 -3.20 -15.98
N TRP A 293 7.80 -4.07 -16.43
CA TRP A 293 7.59 -5.36 -15.80
C TRP A 293 8.86 -6.23 -15.87
N PRO A 294 9.18 -6.95 -14.78
CA PRO A 294 10.31 -7.89 -14.78
C PRO A 294 10.17 -8.97 -15.88
N PRO A 295 11.30 -9.51 -16.40
CA PRO A 295 11.29 -10.42 -17.55
C PRO A 295 10.38 -11.64 -17.40
N VAL A 296 10.31 -12.23 -16.20
CA VAL A 296 9.45 -13.40 -15.92
C VAL A 296 7.96 -13.09 -16.14
N LEU A 297 7.53 -11.90 -15.70
CA LEU A 297 6.15 -11.45 -15.87
C LEU A 297 5.88 -11.04 -17.31
N ALA A 298 6.81 -10.33 -17.95
CA ALA A 298 6.69 -9.98 -19.37
C ALA A 298 6.51 -11.24 -20.23
N ALA A 299 7.30 -12.29 -19.99
CA ALA A 299 7.18 -13.56 -20.71
C ALA A 299 5.83 -14.25 -20.48
N ALA A 300 5.30 -14.27 -19.25
CA ALA A 300 3.98 -14.82 -18.96
C ALA A 300 2.85 -14.05 -19.66
N VAL A 301 2.92 -12.72 -19.66
CA VAL A 301 1.95 -11.88 -20.38
C VAL A 301 2.04 -12.10 -21.89
N LEU A 302 3.24 -12.23 -22.47
CA LEU A 302 3.41 -12.53 -23.89
C LEU A 302 2.82 -13.90 -24.25
N ARG A 303 3.00 -14.92 -23.40
CA ARG A 303 2.35 -16.23 -23.59
C ARG A 303 0.82 -16.12 -23.52
N TRP A 304 0.30 -15.38 -22.54
CA TRP A 304 -1.13 -15.12 -22.44
C TRP A 304 -1.65 -14.41 -23.69
N LEU A 305 -0.99 -13.34 -24.15
CA LEU A 305 -1.33 -12.66 -25.40
C LEU A 305 -1.29 -13.57 -26.61
N ALA A 306 -0.39 -14.55 -26.68
CA ALA A 306 -0.34 -15.49 -27.80
C ALA A 306 -1.48 -16.52 -27.78
N ARG A 307 -2.00 -16.85 -26.58
CA ARG A 307 -3.00 -17.91 -26.37
C ARG A 307 -4.43 -17.41 -26.27
N GLU A 308 -4.66 -16.18 -25.84
CA GLU A 308 -5.99 -15.64 -25.53
C GLU A 308 -6.93 -15.66 -26.75
N ARG A 309 -8.14 -16.20 -26.55
CA ARG A 309 -9.19 -16.37 -27.57
C ARG A 309 -10.55 -15.83 -27.13
N SER A 310 -10.63 -15.17 -25.97
CA SER A 310 -11.87 -14.66 -25.39
C SER A 310 -12.65 -13.77 -26.36
N THR A 311 -13.97 -13.91 -26.38
CA THR A 311 -14.85 -13.01 -27.14
C THR A 311 -15.25 -11.76 -26.35
N ASP A 312 -14.89 -11.66 -25.07
CA ASP A 312 -15.16 -10.48 -24.23
C ASP A 312 -14.12 -9.38 -24.48
N THR A 313 -14.45 -8.47 -25.40
CA THR A 313 -13.54 -7.43 -25.87
C THR A 313 -13.41 -6.22 -24.95
N TRP A 314 -14.33 -6.00 -24.01
CA TRP A 314 -14.32 -4.80 -23.16
C TRP A 314 -13.19 -4.84 -22.12
N HIS A 315 -13.09 -5.95 -21.37
CA HIS A 315 -12.03 -6.13 -20.38
C HIS A 315 -10.65 -6.30 -21.04
N ALA A 316 -10.63 -6.82 -22.27
CA ALA A 316 -9.43 -6.93 -23.09
C ALA A 316 -8.81 -5.56 -23.38
N ASP A 317 -9.61 -4.55 -23.79
CA ASP A 317 -9.07 -3.23 -24.17
C ASP A 317 -8.39 -2.53 -22.98
N TRP A 318 -8.98 -2.63 -21.78
CA TRP A 318 -8.38 -2.08 -20.57
C TRP A 318 -7.07 -2.82 -20.22
N ALA A 319 -7.08 -4.16 -20.24
CA ALA A 319 -5.90 -4.97 -19.92
C ALA A 319 -4.76 -4.72 -20.91
N LEU A 320 -5.07 -4.62 -22.21
CA LEU A 320 -4.10 -4.36 -23.26
C LEU A 320 -3.46 -2.99 -23.15
N ARG A 321 -4.19 -1.95 -22.70
CA ARG A 321 -3.58 -0.65 -22.38
C ARG A 321 -2.58 -0.77 -21.23
N THR A 322 -2.91 -1.50 -20.18
CA THR A 322 -1.99 -1.74 -19.07
C THR A 322 -0.74 -2.48 -19.54
N VAL A 323 -0.91 -3.53 -20.36
CA VAL A 323 0.20 -4.28 -20.96
C VAL A 323 1.08 -3.38 -21.81
N ALA A 324 0.48 -2.60 -22.72
CA ALA A 324 1.19 -1.67 -23.60
C ALA A 324 2.01 -0.61 -22.86
N MET A 325 1.60 -0.24 -21.64
CA MET A 325 2.28 0.76 -20.81
C MET A 325 3.28 0.17 -19.80
N ARG A 326 3.27 -1.15 -19.58
CA ARG A 326 4.09 -1.80 -18.55
C ARG A 326 5.10 -2.81 -19.09
N LEU A 327 4.91 -3.33 -20.30
CA LEU A 327 5.92 -4.16 -20.96
C LEU A 327 7.24 -3.38 -21.15
N PRO A 328 8.39 -4.08 -21.12
CA PRO A 328 9.68 -3.54 -21.56
C PRO A 328 9.60 -2.90 -22.96
N THR A 329 10.34 -1.82 -23.18
CA THR A 329 10.33 -1.04 -24.43
C THR A 329 11.49 -1.41 -25.36
N ASP A 330 11.94 -2.67 -25.33
CA ASP A 330 12.99 -3.17 -26.21
C ASP A 330 12.41 -3.78 -27.50
N ALA A 331 13.24 -3.86 -28.54
CA ALA A 331 12.84 -4.35 -29.85
C ALA A 331 12.37 -5.81 -29.84
N ALA A 332 12.92 -6.66 -28.96
CA ALA A 332 12.53 -8.07 -28.89
C ALA A 332 11.12 -8.23 -28.31
N THR A 333 10.77 -7.43 -27.30
CA THR A 333 9.41 -7.38 -26.74
C THR A 333 8.40 -6.85 -27.78
N GLU A 334 8.74 -5.79 -28.50
CA GLU A 334 7.89 -5.28 -29.60
C GLU A 334 7.62 -6.35 -30.66
N GLU A 335 8.67 -7.02 -31.14
CA GLU A 335 8.57 -8.04 -32.18
C GLU A 335 7.76 -9.27 -31.72
N ALA A 336 7.92 -9.68 -30.45
CA ALA A 336 7.14 -10.78 -29.88
C ALA A 336 5.63 -10.47 -29.85
N VAL A 337 5.24 -9.24 -29.48
CA VAL A 337 3.83 -8.81 -29.51
C VAL A 337 3.32 -8.74 -30.95
N ARG A 338 4.11 -8.16 -31.86
CA ARG A 338 3.73 -8.05 -33.29
C ARG A 338 3.52 -9.44 -33.90
N THR A 339 4.43 -10.37 -33.65
CA THR A 339 4.32 -11.78 -34.07
C THR A 339 3.05 -12.44 -33.52
N ALA A 340 2.74 -12.25 -32.23
CA ALA A 340 1.53 -12.79 -31.61
C ALA A 340 0.24 -12.21 -32.21
N GLY A 341 0.25 -10.94 -32.63
CA GLY A 341 -0.86 -10.33 -33.38
C GLY A 341 -0.97 -10.90 -34.80
N LEU A 342 0.14 -11.00 -35.51
CA LEU A 342 0.18 -11.46 -36.91
C LEU A 342 -0.17 -12.95 -37.07
N ALA A 343 0.07 -13.78 -36.05
CA ALA A 343 -0.30 -15.20 -36.03
C ALA A 343 -1.83 -15.44 -35.96
N ARG A 344 -2.62 -14.41 -35.66
CA ARG A 344 -4.10 -14.50 -35.60
C ARG A 344 -4.72 -14.36 -36.99
N GLY A 345 -5.88 -14.98 -37.20
CA GLY A 345 -6.65 -14.81 -38.44
C GLY A 345 -7.02 -13.34 -38.69
N VAL A 346 -7.21 -12.96 -39.95
CA VAL A 346 -7.53 -11.57 -40.33
C VAL A 346 -8.84 -11.11 -39.68
N ASP A 347 -9.81 -12.01 -39.56
CA ASP A 347 -11.12 -11.75 -38.96
C ASP A 347 -11.14 -11.88 -37.42
N ASP A 348 -9.99 -12.18 -36.79
CA ASP A 348 -9.91 -12.30 -35.32
C ASP A 348 -9.97 -10.90 -34.69
N PRO A 349 -11.00 -10.59 -33.87
CA PRO A 349 -11.14 -9.28 -33.24
C PRO A 349 -9.97 -8.91 -32.30
N TRP A 350 -9.16 -9.88 -31.87
CA TRP A 350 -7.95 -9.62 -31.08
C TRP A 350 -6.77 -9.17 -31.93
N ARG A 351 -6.72 -9.50 -33.22
CA ARG A 351 -5.58 -9.18 -34.08
C ARG A 351 -5.25 -7.69 -34.05
N ALA A 352 -6.23 -6.84 -34.35
CA ALA A 352 -6.04 -5.38 -34.37
C ALA A 352 -5.63 -4.82 -32.99
N ARG A 353 -6.16 -5.41 -31.91
CA ARG A 353 -5.88 -4.97 -30.53
C ARG A 353 -4.46 -5.30 -30.10
N VAL A 354 -3.99 -6.52 -30.37
CA VAL A 354 -2.61 -6.94 -30.09
C VAL A 354 -1.62 -6.15 -30.95
N LEU A 355 -1.94 -5.87 -32.21
CA LEU A 355 -1.12 -5.01 -33.06
C LEU A 355 -1.05 -3.56 -32.53
N THR A 356 -2.15 -3.03 -31.98
CA THR A 356 -2.17 -1.72 -31.31
C THR A 356 -1.20 -1.67 -30.12
N VAL A 357 -1.06 -2.78 -29.38
CA VAL A 357 -0.05 -2.89 -28.30
C VAL A 357 1.36 -2.82 -28.87
N ALA A 358 1.64 -3.53 -29.97
CA ALA A 358 2.94 -3.49 -30.63
C ALA A 358 3.27 -2.07 -31.15
N ASP A 359 2.31 -1.38 -31.75
CA ASP A 359 2.50 -0.01 -32.23
C ASP A 359 2.73 0.98 -31.07
N THR A 360 2.03 0.79 -29.94
CA THR A 360 2.30 1.58 -28.72
C THR A 360 3.71 1.34 -28.17
N LEU A 361 4.21 0.10 -28.23
CA LEU A 361 5.59 -0.23 -27.81
C LEU A 361 6.62 0.41 -28.75
N HIS A 362 6.33 0.42 -30.05
CA HIS A 362 7.14 1.10 -31.06
C HIS A 362 7.28 2.60 -30.74
N ASP A 363 6.16 3.28 -30.53
CA ASP A 363 6.14 4.71 -30.19
C ASP A 363 6.91 4.98 -28.90
N ARG A 364 6.68 4.18 -27.85
CA ARG A 364 7.39 4.31 -26.56
C ARG A 364 8.89 4.12 -26.70
N ARG A 365 9.33 3.15 -27.52
CA ARG A 365 10.74 2.89 -27.79
C ARG A 365 11.38 4.07 -28.52
N HIS A 366 10.77 4.52 -29.62
CA HIS A 366 11.23 5.67 -30.38
C HIS A 366 11.32 6.93 -29.52
N MET A 367 10.30 7.22 -28.70
CA MET A 367 10.34 8.37 -27.77
C MET A 367 11.47 8.25 -26.74
N THR A 368 11.77 7.04 -26.25
CA THR A 368 12.84 6.82 -25.27
C THR A 368 14.22 6.97 -25.91
N GLU A 369 14.36 6.58 -27.17
CA GLU A 369 15.59 6.75 -27.96
C GLU A 369 15.86 8.24 -28.25
N GLU A 370 14.85 9.01 -28.62
CA GLU A 370 14.96 10.46 -28.88
C GLU A 370 15.25 11.31 -27.62
N LEU A 371 14.98 10.78 -26.42
CA LEU A 371 15.23 11.46 -25.14
C LEU A 371 16.60 11.13 -24.52
N ARG A 372 17.36 10.21 -25.13
CA ARG A 372 18.74 9.87 -24.73
C ARG A 372 19.74 10.70 -25.53
#